data_AF-A0A8B8BVX0-F1
#
_entry.id   AF-A0A8B8BVX0-F1
#
_cell.length_a   1.000
_cell.length_b   1.000
_cell.length_c   1.000
_cell.angle_alpha   90.00
_cell.angle_beta   90.00
_cell.angle_gamma   90.00
#
_symmetry.space_group_name_H-M   'P 1'
#
loop_
_entity.id
_entity.type
_entity.pdbx_description
1 polymer ?
#
loop_
_entity_poly.entity_id
_entity_poly.type
_entity_poly.pdbx_seq_one_letter_code
_entity_poly.pdbx_strand_id
1 'polypeptide(L)'
;MYTATRYVDLIDDDNDEDGVENPYGDMYINEESTFDVPISELQNDIVKKRKKEDEGFKTEFAMLSAGEEHPCDIGKRQENLPKNRFRTTLPYDHSRVVLKGNANLSDYINACYIHGTSKPNQYIASQGPKDNTLDDFWKMIWQENVTQIVMLTNIKEGVKIKCTQYWPEINKAARQGNNSVRNVEEKEYAFYVIRKLKVANKKVIAVIY
;
A
#
# COMPACT_ATOMS: atom_id res chain seq x y z
N MET A 1 11.06 -42.89 -4.79
CA MET A 1 11.72 -41.59 -5.01
C MET A 1 11.03 -40.92 -6.18
N TYR A 2 10.22 -39.90 -5.93
CA TYR A 2 9.70 -39.02 -6.97
C TYR A 2 9.82 -37.60 -6.43
N THR A 3 10.88 -36.91 -6.86
CA THR A 3 11.08 -35.48 -6.64
C THR A 3 10.22 -34.74 -7.66
N ALA A 4 9.10 -34.18 -7.21
CA ALA A 4 8.31 -33.25 -8.01
C ALA A 4 8.87 -31.83 -7.79
N THR A 5 9.71 -31.39 -8.73
CA THR A 5 10.13 -29.99 -8.84
C THR A 5 8.92 -29.17 -9.28
N ARG A 6 8.33 -28.39 -8.37
CA ARG A 6 7.32 -27.38 -8.73
C ARG A 6 8.03 -26.19 -9.38
N TYR A 7 7.91 -26.06 -10.69
CA TYR A 7 8.08 -24.79 -11.37
C TYR A 7 6.94 -23.87 -10.92
N VAL A 8 7.31 -22.75 -10.30
CA VAL A 8 6.37 -21.65 -10.03
C VAL A 8 6.44 -20.75 -11.25
N ASP A 9 5.44 -20.85 -12.12
CA ASP A 9 5.23 -19.88 -13.20
C ASP A 9 4.83 -18.55 -12.55
N LEU A 10 5.83 -17.70 -12.30
CA LEU A 10 5.66 -16.30 -11.92
C LEU A 10 5.38 -15.51 -13.21
N ILE A 11 4.12 -15.52 -13.64
CA ILE A 11 3.61 -14.47 -14.53
C ILE A 11 2.97 -13.44 -13.59
N ASP A 12 3.81 -12.56 -13.06
CA ASP A 12 3.32 -11.26 -12.59
C ASP A 12 2.83 -10.53 -13.85
N ASP A 13 1.51 -10.39 -13.95
CA ASP A 13 0.84 -9.70 -15.05
C ASP A 13 1.13 -8.19 -14.91
N ASP A 14 2.33 -7.76 -15.31
CA ASP A 14 2.86 -6.38 -15.25
C ASP A 14 2.11 -5.39 -16.19
N ASN A 15 0.94 -5.79 -16.71
CA ASN A 15 0.13 -5.05 -17.68
C ASN A 15 -1.19 -4.50 -17.10
N ASP A 16 -1.31 -4.36 -15.78
CA ASP A 16 -2.45 -3.65 -15.19
C ASP A 16 -2.33 -2.13 -15.47
N GLU A 17 -2.75 -1.72 -16.68
CA GLU A 17 -3.13 -0.34 -17.06
C GLU A 17 -4.49 0.03 -16.45
N ASP A 18 -4.69 -0.24 -15.16
CA ASP A 18 -5.83 0.32 -14.44
C ASP A 18 -5.40 1.70 -13.94
N GLY A 19 -5.38 2.68 -14.86
CA GLY A 19 -5.37 4.08 -14.49
C GLY A 19 -6.63 4.40 -13.67
N VAL A 20 -6.47 5.14 -12.58
CA VAL A 20 -7.62 5.69 -11.84
C VAL A 20 -8.13 6.90 -12.62
N GLU A 21 -8.72 6.67 -13.79
CA GLU A 21 -9.53 7.69 -14.45
C GLU A 21 -10.82 7.86 -13.65
N ASN A 22 -11.19 9.10 -13.34
CA ASN A 22 -12.48 9.39 -12.77
C ASN A 22 -13.57 8.88 -13.74
N PRO A 23 -14.36 7.85 -13.36
CA PRO A 23 -15.33 7.25 -14.27
C PRO A 23 -16.49 8.20 -14.63
N TYR A 24 -16.56 9.36 -14.00
CA TYR A 24 -17.59 10.39 -14.21
C TYR A 24 -17.07 11.65 -14.93
N GLY A 25 -15.77 11.74 -15.24
CA GLY A 25 -15.17 12.82 -16.03
C GLY A 25 -15.24 14.22 -15.40
N ASP A 26 -14.80 15.22 -16.17
CA ASP A 26 -14.82 16.65 -15.79
C ASP A 26 -16.25 17.21 -15.91
N MET A 27 -17.09 16.99 -14.90
CA MET A 27 -18.37 17.69 -14.82
C MET A 27 -18.12 19.18 -14.53
N TYR A 28 -18.58 20.07 -15.41
CA TYR A 28 -18.55 21.53 -15.17
C TYR A 28 -19.50 21.88 -14.03
N ILE A 29 -18.96 22.24 -12.86
CA ILE A 29 -19.79 22.59 -11.71
C ILE A 29 -19.30 23.91 -11.10
N ASN A 30 -20.21 24.87 -11.00
CA ASN A 30 -20.00 26.23 -10.50
C ASN A 30 -20.31 26.36 -8.99
N GLU A 31 -20.35 25.27 -8.23
CA GLU A 31 -20.71 25.27 -6.80
C GLU A 31 -19.48 25.18 -5.90
N GLU A 32 -19.40 26.05 -4.89
CA GLU A 32 -18.40 25.95 -3.83
C GLU A 32 -18.69 24.72 -2.95
N SER A 33 -17.70 23.85 -2.82
CA SER A 33 -17.79 22.67 -1.96
C SER A 33 -17.82 23.05 -0.48
N THR A 34 -18.84 22.58 0.23
CA THR A 34 -18.86 22.58 1.70
C THR A 34 -18.61 21.16 2.17
N PHE A 35 -17.42 20.93 2.73
CA PHE A 35 -16.90 19.59 3.00
C PHE A 35 -17.40 18.97 4.31
N ASP A 36 -17.88 19.80 5.24
CA ASP A 36 -18.24 19.34 6.57
C ASP A 36 -19.75 19.08 6.67
N VAL A 37 -20.11 17.84 6.98
CA VAL A 37 -21.49 17.44 7.24
C VAL A 37 -21.67 17.24 8.75
N PRO A 38 -22.51 18.05 9.44
CA PRO A 38 -22.83 17.82 10.84
C PRO A 38 -23.38 16.41 11.04
N ILE A 39 -22.97 15.73 12.11
CA ILE A 39 -23.41 14.35 12.39
C ILE A 39 -24.94 14.24 12.45
N SER A 40 -25.62 15.27 12.96
CA SER A 40 -27.09 15.34 13.00
C SER A 40 -27.75 15.33 11.61
N GLU A 41 -27.05 15.82 10.58
CA GLU A 41 -27.54 15.92 9.21
C GLU A 41 -27.04 14.81 8.29
N LEU A 42 -26.07 14.00 8.74
CA LEU A 42 -25.42 12.97 7.92
C LEU A 42 -26.42 12.01 7.28
N GLN A 43 -27.45 11.58 8.01
CA GLN A 43 -28.48 10.69 7.46
C GLN A 43 -29.29 11.37 6.35
N ASN A 44 -29.66 12.65 6.53
CA ASN A 44 -30.41 13.41 5.54
C ASN A 44 -29.58 13.61 4.28
N ASP A 45 -28.29 13.94 4.44
CA ASP A 45 -27.37 14.14 3.31
C ASP A 45 -27.15 12.85 2.52
N ILE A 46 -26.96 11.71 3.19
CA ILE A 46 -26.87 10.40 2.53
C ILE A 46 -28.15 10.11 1.73
N VAL A 47 -29.33 10.27 2.33
CA VAL A 47 -30.61 10.02 1.63
C VAL A 47 -30.77 10.94 0.42
N LYS A 48 -30.34 12.20 0.53
CA LYS A 48 -30.35 13.16 -0.58
C LYS A 48 -29.40 12.71 -1.70
N LYS A 49 -28.15 12.37 -1.38
CA LYS A 49 -27.12 11.98 -2.36
C LYS A 49 -27.41 10.65 -3.05
N ARG A 50 -28.16 9.74 -2.42
CA ARG A 50 -28.61 8.47 -3.01
C ARG A 50 -29.71 8.60 -4.06
N LYS A 51 -30.38 9.75 -4.15
CA LYS A 51 -31.46 9.94 -5.14
C LYS A 51 -30.91 9.78 -6.56
N LYS A 52 -31.78 9.32 -7.47
CA LYS A 52 -31.47 9.13 -8.88
C LYS A 52 -30.18 8.32 -9.08
N GLU A 53 -30.12 7.13 -8.48
CA GLU A 53 -28.99 6.21 -8.62
C GLU A 53 -27.66 6.81 -8.15
N ASP A 54 -27.64 7.35 -6.93
CA ASP A 54 -26.45 7.95 -6.31
C ASP A 54 -25.88 9.15 -7.08
N GLU A 55 -26.70 9.90 -7.84
CA GLU A 55 -26.29 11.09 -8.64
C GLU A 55 -25.45 12.05 -7.79
N GLY A 56 -25.89 12.36 -6.56
CA GLY A 56 -25.18 13.29 -5.69
C GLY A 56 -23.78 12.82 -5.29
N PHE A 57 -23.61 11.52 -5.00
CA PHE A 57 -22.28 10.96 -4.68
C PHE A 57 -21.37 10.94 -5.90
N LYS A 58 -21.91 10.60 -7.08
CA LYS A 58 -21.14 10.59 -8.33
C LYS A 58 -20.63 11.99 -8.67
N THR A 59 -21.50 12.99 -8.56
CA THR A 59 -21.17 14.39 -8.79
C THR A 59 -20.10 14.88 -7.80
N GLU A 60 -20.27 14.62 -6.50
CA GLU A 60 -19.27 15.01 -5.48
C GLU A 60 -17.94 14.31 -5.68
N PHE A 61 -17.94 13.01 -5.98
CA PHE A 61 -16.71 12.27 -6.28
C PHE A 61 -16.00 12.82 -7.52
N ALA A 62 -16.76 13.22 -8.55
CA ALA A 62 -16.21 13.78 -9.76
C ALA A 62 -15.53 15.15 -9.56
N MET A 63 -15.85 15.85 -8.48
CA MET A 63 -15.20 17.11 -8.11
C MET A 63 -13.83 16.89 -7.45
N LEU A 64 -13.50 15.67 -7.02
CA LEU A 64 -12.17 15.39 -6.49
C LEU A 64 -11.14 15.61 -7.60
N SER A 65 -10.05 16.26 -7.24
CA SER A 65 -8.92 16.44 -8.14
C SER A 65 -8.42 15.08 -8.64
N ALA A 66 -8.28 14.98 -9.96
CA ALA A 66 -7.83 13.78 -10.63
C ALA A 66 -6.45 14.03 -11.26
N GLY A 67 -5.64 12.97 -11.32
CA GLY A 67 -4.30 13.01 -11.91
C GLY A 67 -3.20 13.39 -10.93
N GLU A 68 -2.03 13.70 -11.48
CA GLU A 68 -0.82 14.01 -10.73
C GLU A 68 -0.82 15.47 -10.29
N GLU A 69 -1.12 15.73 -9.01
CA GLU A 69 -1.09 17.08 -8.43
C GLU A 69 0.32 17.52 -8.01
N HIS A 70 1.19 16.55 -7.73
CA HIS A 70 2.57 16.78 -7.27
C HIS A 70 3.54 15.86 -8.00
N PRO A 71 4.83 16.22 -8.10
CA PRO A 71 5.81 15.39 -8.79
C PRO A 71 5.95 13.99 -8.20
N CYS A 72 6.07 13.01 -9.10
CA CYS A 72 6.36 11.59 -8.83
C CYS A 72 7.71 11.16 -9.44
N ASP A 73 8.68 12.08 -9.55
CA ASP A 73 9.88 11.88 -10.36
C ASP A 73 10.74 10.72 -9.85
N ILE A 74 10.81 10.50 -8.53
CA ILE A 74 11.57 9.39 -7.95
C ILE A 74 10.95 8.04 -8.35
N GLY A 75 9.61 7.94 -8.31
CA GLY A 75 8.89 6.72 -8.69
C GLY A 75 8.98 6.40 -10.18
N LYS A 76 9.15 7.44 -11.02
CA LYS A 76 9.29 7.34 -12.50
C LYS A 76 10.69 6.96 -12.96
N ARG A 77 11.70 6.94 -12.08
CA ARG A 77 13.08 6.58 -12.45
C ARG A 77 13.17 5.13 -12.94
N GLN A 78 13.97 4.89 -13.96
CA GLN A 78 14.10 3.58 -14.63
C GLN A 78 14.45 2.45 -13.64
N GLU A 79 15.34 2.73 -12.68
CA GLU A 79 15.73 1.79 -11.64
C GLU A 79 14.62 1.45 -10.63
N ASN A 80 13.59 2.31 -10.52
CA ASN A 80 12.49 2.16 -9.58
C ASN A 80 11.21 1.61 -10.23
N LEU A 81 11.06 1.69 -11.56
CA LEU A 81 9.90 1.16 -12.28
C LEU A 81 9.56 -0.29 -11.91
N PRO A 82 10.51 -1.24 -11.81
CA PRO A 82 10.19 -2.63 -11.46
C PRO A 82 9.67 -2.81 -10.02
N LYS A 83 9.85 -1.81 -9.15
CA LYS A 83 9.38 -1.81 -7.76
C LYS A 83 7.93 -1.36 -7.62
N ASN A 84 7.35 -0.78 -8.66
CA ASN A 84 5.95 -0.36 -8.70
C ASN A 84 5.05 -1.54 -9.14
N ARG A 85 3.92 -1.73 -8.44
CA ARG A 85 2.91 -2.71 -8.86
C ARG A 85 2.11 -2.19 -10.07
N PHE A 86 1.80 -0.90 -10.08
CA PHE A 86 1.09 -0.24 -11.18
C PHE A 86 1.91 0.94 -11.69
N ARG A 87 1.95 1.12 -13.01
CA ARG A 87 2.69 2.23 -13.65
C ARG A 87 2.05 3.59 -13.40
N THR A 88 0.75 3.59 -13.11
CA THR A 88 -0.11 4.76 -12.92
C THR A 88 -0.21 5.19 -11.45
N THR A 89 0.19 4.34 -10.50
CA THR A 89 0.07 4.60 -9.07
C THR A 89 1.46 4.77 -8.45
N LEU A 90 1.92 6.00 -8.38
CA LEU A 90 3.25 6.37 -7.88
C LEU A 90 3.13 7.27 -6.65
N PRO A 91 4.05 7.16 -5.67
CA PRO A 91 4.04 8.05 -4.52
C PRO A 91 4.57 9.43 -4.91
N TYR A 92 3.95 10.49 -4.38
CA TYR A 92 4.46 11.85 -4.53
C TYR A 92 5.81 12.02 -3.83
N ASP A 93 6.73 12.75 -4.46
CA ASP A 93 8.10 12.91 -3.98
C ASP A 93 8.20 13.58 -2.61
N HIS A 94 7.28 14.51 -2.30
CA HIS A 94 7.28 15.27 -1.06
C HIS A 94 6.78 14.46 0.15
N SER A 95 5.99 13.41 -0.08
CA SER A 95 5.35 12.61 0.98
C SER A 95 5.77 11.14 0.98
N ARG A 96 6.58 10.71 0.00
CA ARG A 96 7.07 9.32 -0.05
C ARG A 96 7.86 8.94 1.20
N VAL A 97 7.82 7.66 1.54
CA VAL A 97 8.70 7.10 2.55
C VAL A 97 10.09 6.89 1.95
N VAL A 98 11.12 7.46 2.58
CA VAL A 98 12.51 7.35 2.13
C VAL A 98 13.24 6.28 2.95
N LEU A 99 13.69 5.21 2.30
CA LEU A 99 14.42 4.12 2.97
C LEU A 99 15.86 4.56 3.29
N LYS A 100 16.24 4.50 4.57
CA LYS A 100 17.60 4.81 5.05
C LYS A 100 18.53 3.64 4.75
N GLY A 101 19.68 3.88 4.14
CA GLY A 101 20.64 2.82 3.80
C GLY A 101 22.02 3.36 3.42
N ASN A 102 22.93 2.44 3.13
CA ASN A 102 24.24 2.79 2.55
C ASN A 102 24.04 3.31 1.13
N ALA A 103 24.98 4.13 0.64
CA ALA A 103 24.91 4.80 -0.66
C ALA A 103 24.64 3.89 -1.88
N ASN A 104 24.88 2.58 -1.75
CA ASN A 104 24.69 1.60 -2.83
C ASN A 104 23.29 0.93 -2.82
N LEU A 105 22.42 1.25 -1.85
CA LEU A 105 21.07 0.70 -1.78
C LEU A 105 20.05 1.76 -2.19
N SER A 106 19.07 1.36 -3.01
CA SER A 106 17.94 2.22 -3.38
C SER A 106 17.20 2.72 -2.13
N ASP A 107 16.85 4.00 -2.13
CA ASP A 107 16.07 4.67 -1.08
C ASP A 107 14.55 4.60 -1.35
N TYR A 108 14.15 3.91 -2.42
CA TYR A 108 12.80 3.92 -2.94
C TYR A 108 11.96 2.74 -2.46
N ILE A 109 10.75 3.06 -2.03
CA ILE A 109 9.62 2.16 -1.85
C ILE A 109 8.34 2.90 -2.30
N ASN A 110 7.40 2.20 -2.91
CA ASN A 110 6.10 2.77 -3.25
C ASN A 110 5.21 2.85 -1.99
N ALA A 111 5.41 3.94 -1.25
CA ALA A 111 4.68 4.26 -0.04
C ALA A 111 4.73 5.77 0.23
N CYS A 112 3.68 6.33 0.84
CA CYS A 112 3.61 7.73 1.26
C CYS A 112 3.06 7.87 2.69
N TYR A 113 3.48 8.92 3.38
CA TYR A 113 2.89 9.32 4.65
C TYR A 113 1.54 9.98 4.42
N ILE A 114 0.57 9.61 5.24
CA ILE A 114 -0.78 10.18 5.24
C ILE A 114 -1.05 10.81 6.61
N HIS A 115 -1.50 12.06 6.61
CA HIS A 115 -1.94 12.75 7.82
C HIS A 115 -3.23 12.09 8.35
N GLY A 116 -3.31 11.90 9.65
CA GLY A 116 -4.59 11.60 10.30
C GLY A 116 -5.30 12.87 10.74
N THR A 117 -6.50 12.72 11.28
CA THR A 117 -7.36 13.85 11.70
C THR A 117 -6.69 14.79 12.70
N SER A 118 -5.81 14.28 13.56
CA SER A 118 -5.17 15.07 14.63
C SER A 118 -3.65 15.06 14.60
N LYS A 119 -3.02 14.22 13.77
CA LYS A 119 -1.57 14.03 13.76
C LYS A 119 -1.05 13.95 12.33
N PRO A 120 0.02 14.71 12.00
CA PRO A 120 0.67 14.55 10.72
C PRO A 120 1.35 13.17 10.63
N ASN A 121 1.43 12.61 9.41
CA ASN A 121 2.14 11.36 9.12
C ASN A 121 1.74 10.20 10.05
N GLN A 122 0.45 10.13 10.39
CA GLN A 122 -0.08 9.12 11.30
C GLN A 122 -0.13 7.74 10.64
N TYR A 123 -0.31 7.69 9.33
CA TYR A 123 -0.38 6.45 8.57
C TYR A 123 0.66 6.42 7.46
N ILE A 124 0.95 5.22 6.98
CA ILE A 124 1.69 4.99 5.75
C ILE A 124 0.74 4.23 4.82
N ALA A 125 0.42 4.83 3.67
CA ALA A 125 -0.22 4.12 2.58
C ALA A 125 0.88 3.53 1.70
N SER A 126 0.82 2.22 1.42
CA SER A 126 1.81 1.52 0.62
C SER A 126 1.14 0.50 -0.28
N GLN A 127 1.74 0.24 -1.46
CA GLN A 127 1.30 -0.86 -2.31
C GLN A 127 1.43 -2.21 -1.57
N GLY A 128 0.62 -3.20 -1.96
CA GLY A 128 0.90 -4.59 -1.61
C GLY A 128 2.29 -4.99 -2.15
N PRO A 129 3.26 -5.41 -1.31
CA PRO A 129 4.61 -5.66 -1.77
C PRO A 129 4.64 -6.71 -2.88
N LYS A 130 5.55 -6.51 -3.83
CA LYS A 130 5.97 -7.50 -4.84
C LYS A 130 7.09 -8.37 -4.28
N ASP A 131 7.36 -9.50 -4.91
CA ASP A 131 8.44 -10.43 -4.53
C ASP A 131 9.80 -9.71 -4.43
N ASN A 132 10.13 -8.87 -5.41
CA ASN A 132 11.37 -8.09 -5.47
C ASN A 132 11.41 -6.88 -4.51
N THR A 133 10.36 -6.64 -3.72
CA THR A 133 10.25 -5.50 -2.77
C THR A 133 9.99 -5.92 -1.32
N LEU A 134 10.00 -7.22 -1.02
CA LEU A 134 9.76 -7.72 0.35
C LEU A 134 10.79 -7.20 1.36
N ASP A 135 12.06 -7.14 0.97
CA ASP A 135 13.14 -6.62 1.80
C ASP A 135 12.95 -5.14 2.10
N ASP A 136 12.57 -4.35 1.08
CA ASP A 136 12.28 -2.93 1.19
C ASP A 136 11.07 -2.68 2.12
N PHE A 137 10.02 -3.48 1.99
CA PHE A 137 8.82 -3.40 2.83
C PHE A 137 9.13 -3.66 4.32
N TRP A 138 9.87 -4.73 4.63
CA TRP A 138 10.26 -5.00 6.02
C TRP A 138 11.27 -4.01 6.57
N LYS A 139 12.13 -3.46 5.71
CA LYS A 139 13.03 -2.37 6.07
C LYS A 139 12.26 -1.10 6.45
N MET A 140 11.22 -0.74 5.67
CA MET A 140 10.31 0.36 6.00
C MET A 140 9.65 0.15 7.36
N ILE A 141 9.03 -1.02 7.57
CA ILE A 141 8.34 -1.35 8.83
C ILE A 141 9.27 -1.20 10.04
N TRP A 142 10.49 -1.73 9.92
CA TRP A 142 11.46 -1.63 11.01
C TRP A 142 11.94 -0.19 11.24
N GLN A 143 12.27 0.54 10.16
CA GLN A 143 12.75 1.92 10.23
C GLN A 143 11.73 2.87 10.86
N GLU A 144 10.47 2.76 10.45
CA GLU A 144 9.38 3.63 10.88
C GLU A 144 8.74 3.16 12.20
N ASN A 145 9.32 2.13 12.85
CA ASN A 145 8.82 1.53 14.08
C ASN A 145 7.33 1.14 13.98
N VAL A 146 6.90 0.62 12.83
CA VAL A 146 5.52 0.20 12.59
C VAL A 146 5.22 -1.01 13.46
N THR A 147 4.16 -0.89 14.28
CA THR A 147 3.71 -1.96 15.18
C THR A 147 2.47 -2.69 14.66
N GLN A 148 1.77 -2.11 13.69
CA GLN A 148 0.50 -2.57 13.17
C GLN A 148 0.48 -2.45 11.65
N ILE A 149 0.12 -3.54 10.97
CA ILE A 149 -0.05 -3.58 9.52
C ILE A 149 -1.50 -3.94 9.25
N VAL A 150 -2.21 -3.11 8.48
CA VAL A 150 -3.58 -3.36 8.06
C VAL A 150 -3.56 -3.72 6.58
N MET A 151 -3.82 -4.99 6.27
CA MET A 151 -3.89 -5.49 4.90
C MET A 151 -5.35 -5.58 4.46
N LEU A 152 -5.70 -4.82 3.41
CA LEU A 152 -7.08 -4.67 2.93
C LEU A 152 -7.39 -5.49 1.65
N THR A 153 -6.55 -6.47 1.33
CA THR A 153 -6.72 -7.32 0.14
C THR A 153 -6.33 -8.76 0.44
N ASN A 154 -6.86 -9.69 -0.36
CA ASN A 154 -6.37 -11.07 -0.40
C ASN A 154 -5.03 -11.14 -1.15
N ILE A 155 -4.31 -12.26 -1.02
CA ILE A 155 -3.11 -12.50 -1.83
C ILE A 155 -3.45 -12.55 -3.33
N LYS A 156 -4.59 -13.17 -3.65
CA LYS A 156 -5.06 -13.39 -5.02
C LYS A 156 -6.55 -13.10 -5.11
N GLU A 157 -6.96 -12.42 -6.18
CA GLU A 157 -8.36 -12.14 -6.52
C GLU A 157 -8.62 -12.63 -7.95
N GLY A 158 -9.50 -13.64 -8.08
CA GLY A 158 -9.66 -14.37 -9.33
C GLY A 158 -8.35 -15.03 -9.76
N VAL A 159 -7.80 -14.61 -10.90
CA VAL A 159 -6.51 -15.09 -11.41
C VAL A 159 -5.34 -14.17 -11.09
N LYS A 160 -5.58 -12.93 -10.65
CA LYS A 160 -4.55 -11.90 -10.47
C LYS A 160 -3.98 -11.92 -9.05
N ILE A 161 -2.66 -11.84 -8.93
CA ILE A 161 -1.96 -11.66 -7.65
C ILE A 161 -2.02 -10.18 -7.26
N LYS A 162 -2.63 -9.88 -6.12
CA LYS A 162 -2.77 -8.51 -5.61
C LYS A 162 -1.69 -8.13 -4.61
N CYS A 163 -1.13 -9.12 -3.91
CA CYS A 163 -0.09 -8.91 -2.92
C CYS A 163 0.77 -10.17 -2.77
N THR A 164 2.08 -10.02 -2.68
CA THR A 164 2.96 -11.11 -2.25
C THR A 164 2.76 -11.37 -0.77
N GLN A 165 2.73 -12.65 -0.37
CA GLN A 165 2.71 -13.01 1.04
C GLN A 165 4.03 -12.60 1.73
N TYR A 166 3.98 -11.54 2.52
CA TYR A 166 5.15 -10.96 3.19
C TYR A 166 5.39 -11.49 4.61
N TRP A 167 4.58 -12.44 5.07
CA TRP A 167 4.70 -13.07 6.39
C TRP A 167 4.92 -14.59 6.26
N PRO A 168 5.62 -15.23 7.22
CA PRO A 168 5.75 -16.68 7.24
C PRO A 168 4.47 -17.36 7.74
N GLU A 169 4.30 -18.64 7.36
CA GLU A 169 3.28 -19.51 7.96
C GLU A 169 3.38 -19.56 9.49
N ILE A 170 2.27 -19.90 10.15
CA ILE A 170 2.22 -20.04 11.61
C ILE A 170 3.36 -20.92 12.13
N ASN A 171 4.01 -20.48 13.21
CA ASN A 171 5.18 -21.10 13.85
C ASN A 171 6.46 -21.17 13.00
N LYS A 172 6.47 -20.59 11.79
CA LYS A 172 7.66 -20.46 10.94
C LYS A 172 8.29 -19.07 11.05
N ALA A 173 9.54 -18.99 10.60
CA ALA A 173 10.27 -17.74 10.47
C ALA A 173 10.81 -17.59 9.05
N ALA A 174 10.82 -16.36 8.57
CA ALA A 174 11.45 -15.97 7.31
C ALA A 174 12.47 -14.85 7.59
N ARG A 175 13.46 -14.73 6.71
CA ARG A 175 14.43 -13.64 6.73
C ARG A 175 14.19 -12.75 5.52
N GLN A 176 14.09 -11.45 5.76
CA GLN A 176 13.92 -10.41 4.75
C GLN A 176 14.98 -9.33 5.02
N GLY A 177 16.06 -9.36 4.23
CA GLY A 177 17.30 -8.63 4.50
C GLY A 177 17.86 -8.86 5.91
N ASN A 178 17.90 -7.79 6.71
CA ASN A 178 18.38 -7.81 8.10
C ASN A 178 17.29 -8.17 9.13
N ASN A 179 16.03 -8.25 8.69
CA ASN A 179 14.90 -8.57 9.55
C ASN A 179 14.63 -10.07 9.55
N SER A 180 14.44 -10.64 10.73
CA SER A 180 13.84 -11.95 10.92
C SER A 180 12.41 -11.76 11.41
N VAL A 181 11.45 -12.32 10.67
CA VAL A 181 10.02 -12.24 10.94
C VAL A 181 9.55 -13.63 11.31
N ARG A 182 8.86 -13.77 12.44
CA ARG A 182 8.26 -15.02 12.89
C ARG A 182 6.78 -14.83 13.14
N ASN A 183 5.94 -15.69 12.58
CA ASN A 183 4.53 -15.73 12.89
C ASN A 183 4.33 -16.59 14.15
N VAL A 184 3.91 -15.97 15.25
CA VAL A 184 3.78 -16.63 16.56
C VAL A 184 2.34 -16.96 16.92
N GLU A 185 1.37 -16.37 16.23
CA GLU A 185 -0.06 -16.56 16.48
C GLU A 185 -0.85 -16.17 15.24
N GLU A 186 -1.83 -17.00 14.88
CA GLU A 186 -2.77 -16.72 13.80
C GLU A 186 -4.18 -17.04 14.26
N LYS A 187 -5.10 -16.08 14.10
CA LYS A 187 -6.52 -16.20 14.46
C LYS A 187 -7.36 -15.81 13.25
N GLU A 188 -8.08 -16.78 12.71
CA GLU A 188 -8.98 -16.59 11.59
C GLU A 188 -10.41 -16.32 12.09
N TYR A 189 -11.03 -15.30 11.52
CA TYR A 189 -12.42 -14.92 11.75
C TYR A 189 -13.16 -14.89 10.41
N ALA A 190 -14.49 -14.77 10.45
CA ALA A 190 -15.34 -14.82 9.27
C ALA A 190 -14.95 -13.82 8.15
N PHE A 191 -14.38 -12.67 8.51
CA PHE A 191 -14.10 -11.58 7.57
C PHE A 191 -12.65 -11.07 7.60
N TYR A 192 -11.81 -11.57 8.51
CA TYR A 192 -10.43 -11.11 8.65
C TYR A 192 -9.55 -12.11 9.40
N VAL A 193 -8.24 -11.96 9.27
CA VAL A 193 -7.24 -12.75 10.00
C VAL A 193 -6.36 -11.82 10.82
N ILE A 194 -6.16 -12.16 12.09
CA ILE A 194 -5.19 -11.48 12.96
C ILE A 194 -3.94 -12.35 13.06
N ARG A 195 -2.78 -11.77 12.75
CA ARG A 195 -1.47 -12.40 12.91
C ARG A 195 -0.62 -11.64 13.90
N LYS A 196 0.02 -12.35 14.84
CA LYS A 196 1.03 -11.78 15.73
C LYS A 196 2.40 -12.12 15.19
N LEU A 197 3.14 -11.09 14.79
CA LEU A 197 4.48 -11.25 14.23
C LEU A 197 5.54 -10.79 15.24
N LYS A 198 6.56 -11.60 15.46
CA LYS A 198 7.77 -11.22 16.18
C LYS A 198 8.84 -10.86 15.15
N VAL A 199 9.29 -9.62 15.18
CA VAL A 199 10.32 -9.10 14.27
C VAL A 199 11.58 -8.81 15.07
N ALA A 200 12.74 -9.22 14.55
CA ALA A 200 14.04 -8.90 15.11
C ALA A 200 15.00 -8.45 13.99
N ASN A 201 15.73 -7.36 14.20
CA ASN A 201 16.71 -6.87 13.25
C ASN A 201 18.13 -7.18 13.72
N LYS A 202 18.95 -7.78 12.85
CA LYS A 202 20.37 -7.95 13.10
C LYS A 202 21.08 -6.64 12.72
N LYS A 203 21.37 -5.77 13.68
CA LYS A 203 22.36 -4.71 13.47
C LYS A 203 23.72 -5.38 13.22
N VAL A 204 24.35 -5.08 12.08
CA VAL A 204 25.76 -5.40 11.90
C VAL A 204 26.53 -4.50 12.87
N ILE A 205 27.03 -5.07 13.96
CA ILE A 205 28.03 -4.42 14.79
C ILE A 205 29.32 -4.46 13.96
N ALA A 206 29.66 -3.35 13.32
CA ALA A 206 31.01 -3.19 12.79
C ALA A 206 31.95 -3.13 14.00
N VAL A 207 32.69 -4.20 14.24
CA VAL A 207 33.85 -4.15 15.13
C VAL A 207 34.89 -3.31 14.40
N ILE A 208 35.08 -2.09 14.87
CA ILE A 208 36.20 -1.24 14.44
C ILE A 208 37.37 -1.63 15.34
N TYR A 209 38.45 -2.14 14.75
CA TYR A 209 39.74 -2.32 15.41
C TYR A 209 40.48 -0.99 15.51
#